data_AF-Q7SYP6-F1
#
_entry.id   AF-Q7SYP6-F1
#
_cell.length_a   1.000
_cell.length_b   1.000
_cell.length_c   1.000
_cell.angle_alpha   90.00
_cell.angle_beta   90.00
_cell.angle_gamma   90.00
#
_symmetry.space_group_name_H-M   'P 1'
#
loop_
_entity.id
_entity.type
_entity.pdbx_description
1 polymer ?
#
loop_
_entity_poly.entity_id
_entity_poly.type
_entity_poly.pdbx_seq_one_letter_code
_entity_poly.pdbx_strand_id
1 'polypeptide(L)'
;MSEKESCTYEEYKQTSDWLLSKTKHRPIVAIVCGSGLGGLGELLKDQQAFNYCDIPNFPKSTVPGHAGRLIFGNLSGKPCVCMQGRFHFYEGYPLWKVTFPVRVFHLMGVEAIILTNAAGGLNQEFSVGDIMVIKDHINMVGFAGQNPLFGHNEDRFGPRFPPMSDAYNKNMRSLLLAAGKELGYNNMREGVYCGLGGPNFETIAECRFLNKLGADAVGMSTVHEVVVARHCGLRILGISLITNKAYGL
;
A
#
# COMPACT_ATOMS: atom_id res chain seq x y z
N MET A 1 -3.21 3.01 30.30
CA MET A 1 -2.18 2.24 29.55
C MET A 1 -1.48 3.23 28.66
N SER A 2 -0.17 3.45 28.81
CA SER A 2 0.56 4.30 27.87
C SER A 2 0.48 3.63 26.50
N GLU A 3 -0.16 4.29 25.53
CA GLU A 3 -0.14 3.80 24.16
C GLU A 3 1.31 3.78 23.68
N LYS A 4 1.72 2.62 23.19
CA LYS A 4 3.09 2.40 22.73
C LYS A 4 3.37 3.33 21.54
N GLU A 5 4.34 4.22 21.70
CA GLU A 5 4.62 5.29 20.74
C GLU A 5 5.30 4.80 19.45
N SER A 6 6.02 3.67 19.51
CA SER A 6 6.73 3.10 18.35
C SER A 6 6.93 1.59 18.48
N CYS A 7 7.30 0.93 17.38
CA CYS A 7 7.66 -0.48 17.33
C CYS A 7 9.17 -0.65 17.17
N THR A 8 9.79 -1.56 17.92
CA THR A 8 11.24 -1.80 17.87
C THR A 8 11.61 -2.73 16.71
N TYR A 9 12.87 -2.67 16.25
CA TYR A 9 13.39 -3.61 15.25
C TYR A 9 13.17 -5.07 15.64
N GLU A 10 13.38 -5.40 16.92
CA GLU A 10 13.28 -6.75 17.45
C GLU A 10 11.85 -7.29 17.33
N GLU A 11 10.83 -6.45 17.41
CA GLU A 11 9.44 -6.84 17.23
C GLU A 11 9.09 -7.11 15.76
N TYR A 12 9.61 -6.29 14.84
CA TYR A 12 9.52 -6.58 13.40
C TYR A 12 10.22 -7.91 13.08
N LYS A 13 11.41 -8.13 13.64
CA LYS A 13 12.19 -9.34 13.44
C LYS A 13 11.49 -10.57 14.04
N GLN A 14 10.94 -10.46 15.25
CA GLN A 14 10.15 -11.53 15.87
C GLN A 14 8.99 -11.97 14.98
N THR A 15 8.24 -11.03 14.42
CA THR A 15 7.13 -11.35 13.51
C THR A 15 7.63 -12.00 12.22
N SER A 16 8.70 -11.46 11.62
CA SER A 16 9.32 -12.05 10.42
C SER A 16 9.79 -13.48 10.66
N ASP A 17 10.57 -13.72 11.73
CA ASP A 17 11.08 -15.04 12.11
C ASP A 17 9.94 -16.02 12.38
N TRP A 18 8.88 -15.56 13.08
CA TRP A 18 7.70 -16.38 13.34
C TRP A 18 7.04 -16.82 12.03
N LEU A 19 6.78 -15.90 11.09
CA LEU A 19 6.19 -16.23 9.79
C LEU A 19 7.08 -17.21 9.01
N LEU A 20 8.38 -16.93 8.91
CA LEU A 20 9.36 -17.77 8.18
C LEU A 20 9.52 -19.16 8.80
N SER A 21 9.30 -19.32 10.11
CA SER A 21 9.29 -20.61 10.79
C SER A 21 8.02 -21.44 10.50
N LYS A 22 6.92 -20.77 10.15
CA LYS A 22 5.61 -21.41 9.90
C LYS A 22 5.35 -21.70 8.42
N THR A 23 6.13 -21.11 7.51
CA THR A 23 5.97 -21.30 6.06
C THR A 23 7.27 -21.66 5.36
N LYS A 24 7.14 -22.50 4.32
CA LYS A 24 8.25 -22.80 3.39
C LYS A 24 8.37 -21.76 2.27
N HIS A 25 7.36 -20.91 2.07
CA HIS A 25 7.42 -19.86 1.06
C HIS A 25 8.50 -18.82 1.41
N ARG A 26 9.18 -18.32 0.39
CA ARG A 26 10.18 -17.23 0.49
C ARG A 26 9.78 -16.15 -0.51
N PRO A 27 8.83 -15.26 -0.12
CA PRO A 27 8.25 -14.32 -1.06
C PRO A 27 9.27 -13.29 -1.51
N ILE A 28 9.31 -13.02 -2.81
CA ILE A 28 10.11 -11.93 -3.38
C ILE A 28 9.24 -10.71 -3.74
N VAL A 29 7.92 -10.90 -3.83
CA VAL A 29 6.93 -9.84 -4.03
C VAL A 29 5.90 -9.84 -2.91
N ALA A 30 5.66 -8.68 -2.31
CA ALA A 30 4.49 -8.45 -1.46
C ALA A 30 3.39 -7.74 -2.26
N ILE A 31 2.13 -8.10 -2.01
CA ILE A 31 0.96 -7.47 -2.64
C ILE A 31 0.05 -6.99 -1.52
N VAL A 32 -0.24 -5.70 -1.45
CA VAL A 32 -1.20 -5.17 -0.48
C VAL A 32 -2.52 -4.93 -1.19
N CYS A 33 -3.49 -5.78 -0.86
CA CYS A 33 -4.76 -5.91 -1.54
C CYS A 33 -5.77 -4.93 -0.87
N GLY A 34 -6.10 -3.83 -1.56
CA GLY A 34 -6.99 -2.76 -1.08
C GLY A 34 -8.48 -3.12 -1.18
N SER A 35 -9.36 -2.15 -0.88
CA SER A 35 -10.82 -2.33 -0.94
C SER A 35 -11.27 -2.83 -2.32
N GLY A 36 -12.04 -3.92 -2.35
CA GLY A 36 -12.51 -4.54 -3.60
C GLY A 36 -11.47 -5.37 -4.36
N LEU A 37 -10.21 -5.40 -3.91
CA LEU A 37 -9.09 -6.09 -4.59
C LEU A 37 -8.61 -7.34 -3.83
N GLY A 38 -9.35 -7.78 -2.82
CA GLY A 38 -9.03 -8.97 -2.02
C GLY A 38 -8.99 -10.27 -2.83
N GLY A 39 -9.68 -10.33 -3.98
CA GLY A 39 -9.65 -11.48 -4.89
C GLY A 39 -8.26 -11.79 -5.46
N LEU A 40 -7.32 -10.83 -5.45
CA LEU A 40 -5.94 -11.07 -5.90
C LEU A 40 -5.22 -12.13 -5.05
N GLY A 41 -5.52 -12.21 -3.75
CA GLY A 41 -4.96 -13.23 -2.87
C GLY A 41 -5.42 -14.64 -3.24
N GLU A 42 -6.65 -14.77 -3.74
CA GLU A 42 -7.24 -16.07 -4.14
C GLU A 42 -6.62 -16.64 -5.41
N LEU A 43 -5.95 -15.80 -6.22
CA LEU A 43 -5.26 -16.23 -7.45
C LEU A 43 -3.92 -16.93 -7.18
N LEU A 44 -3.40 -16.85 -5.95
CA LEU A 44 -2.17 -17.54 -5.56
C LEU A 44 -2.36 -19.05 -5.61
N LYS A 45 -1.37 -19.77 -6.12
CA LYS A 45 -1.29 -21.24 -6.05
C LYS A 45 -0.54 -21.68 -4.80
N ASP A 46 -0.78 -22.90 -4.34
CA ASP A 46 -0.13 -23.50 -3.16
C ASP A 46 -0.27 -22.63 -1.90
N GLN A 47 -1.48 -22.17 -1.62
CA GLN A 47 -1.68 -21.14 -0.61
C GLN A 47 -1.42 -21.63 0.81
N GLN A 48 -0.80 -20.76 1.60
CA GLN A 48 -0.78 -20.86 3.06
C GLN A 48 -1.22 -19.52 3.66
N ALA A 49 -2.34 -19.52 4.37
CA ALA A 49 -2.91 -18.32 4.96
C ALA A 49 -2.71 -18.27 6.48
N PHE A 50 -2.49 -17.07 7.01
CA PHE A 50 -2.43 -16.76 8.44
C PHE A 50 -3.40 -15.64 8.76
N ASN A 51 -4.24 -15.77 9.78
CA ASN A 51 -5.06 -14.65 10.22
C ASN A 51 -4.19 -13.62 10.93
N TYR A 52 -4.46 -12.33 10.73
CA TYR A 52 -3.68 -11.26 11.36
C TYR A 52 -3.66 -11.36 12.90
N CYS A 53 -4.74 -11.86 13.52
CA CYS A 53 -4.82 -12.05 14.97
C CYS A 53 -3.86 -13.12 15.51
N ASP A 54 -3.41 -14.04 14.68
CA ASP A 54 -2.52 -15.14 15.07
C ASP A 54 -1.04 -14.76 14.87
N ILE A 55 -0.78 -13.66 14.16
CA ILE A 55 0.57 -13.18 13.86
C ILE A 55 1.02 -12.23 14.97
N PRO A 56 2.18 -12.47 15.62
CA PRO A 56 2.70 -11.58 16.65
C PRO A 56 2.81 -10.14 16.16
N ASN A 57 2.45 -9.17 17.01
CA ASN A 57 2.54 -7.73 16.78
C ASN A 57 1.68 -7.17 15.62
N PHE A 58 0.99 -8.03 14.86
CA PHE A 58 0.22 -7.60 13.70
C PHE A 58 -1.03 -6.80 14.13
N PRO A 59 -1.41 -5.75 13.37
CA PRO A 59 -2.64 -5.02 13.63
C PRO A 59 -3.89 -5.86 13.31
N LYS A 60 -5.02 -5.50 13.92
CA LYS A 60 -6.30 -6.15 13.64
C LYS A 60 -7.05 -5.37 12.55
N SER A 61 -7.56 -6.06 11.54
CA SER A 61 -8.40 -5.40 10.54
C SER A 61 -9.79 -5.15 11.11
N THR A 62 -10.33 -3.92 10.96
CA THR A 62 -11.67 -3.57 11.47
C THR A 62 -12.65 -3.14 10.37
N VAL A 63 -12.15 -2.84 9.17
CA VAL A 63 -12.96 -2.34 8.05
C VAL A 63 -13.66 -3.50 7.31
N PRO A 64 -14.97 -3.37 7.00
CA PRO A 64 -15.70 -4.36 6.21
C PRO A 64 -15.04 -4.62 4.84
N GLY A 65 -15.00 -5.90 4.42
CA GLY A 65 -14.36 -6.31 3.16
C GLY A 65 -12.86 -6.59 3.25
N HIS A 66 -12.20 -6.29 4.37
CA HIS A 66 -10.83 -6.73 4.64
C HIS A 66 -10.85 -8.01 5.48
N ALA A 67 -10.62 -9.16 4.83
CA ALA A 67 -10.67 -10.49 5.45
C ALA A 67 -9.68 -10.67 6.60
N GLY A 68 -8.60 -9.88 6.64
CA GLY A 68 -7.63 -9.89 7.73
C GLY A 68 -6.70 -11.09 7.68
N ARG A 69 -6.28 -11.50 6.47
CA ARG A 69 -5.43 -12.67 6.24
C ARG A 69 -4.16 -12.30 5.49
N LEU A 70 -3.04 -12.91 5.88
CA LEU A 70 -1.78 -12.88 5.17
C LEU A 70 -1.63 -14.19 4.40
N ILE A 71 -1.65 -14.13 3.07
CA ILE A 71 -1.67 -15.31 2.19
C ILE A 71 -0.33 -15.43 1.48
N PHE A 72 0.40 -16.51 1.75
CA PHE A 72 1.58 -16.92 1.01
C PHE A 72 1.18 -17.84 -0.13
N GLY A 73 1.89 -17.78 -1.25
CA GLY A 73 1.67 -18.68 -2.38
C GLY A 73 2.49 -18.30 -3.60
N ASN A 74 2.14 -18.85 -4.75
CA ASN A 74 2.83 -18.61 -6.01
C ASN A 74 1.91 -17.89 -7.00
N LEU A 75 2.36 -16.76 -7.55
CA LEU A 75 1.70 -16.08 -8.68
C LEU A 75 2.57 -16.20 -9.92
N SER A 76 2.08 -16.87 -10.96
CA SER A 76 2.84 -17.12 -12.20
C SER A 76 4.26 -17.68 -11.95
N GLY A 77 4.38 -18.60 -10.99
CA GLY A 77 5.65 -19.24 -10.61
C GLY A 77 6.57 -18.38 -9.74
N LYS A 78 6.15 -17.18 -9.32
CA LYS A 78 6.89 -16.33 -8.38
C LYS A 78 6.31 -16.44 -6.97
N PRO A 79 7.13 -16.66 -5.94
CA PRO A 79 6.64 -16.71 -4.56
C PRO A 79 6.25 -15.30 -4.11
N CYS A 80 5.03 -15.19 -3.60
CA CYS A 80 4.40 -13.94 -3.20
C CYS A 80 3.78 -14.04 -1.81
N VAL A 81 3.57 -12.89 -1.19
CA VAL A 81 2.72 -12.74 0.00
C VAL A 81 1.67 -11.64 -0.28
N CYS A 82 0.36 -11.94 -0.20
CA CYS A 82 -0.70 -10.92 -0.27
C CYS A 82 -1.26 -10.64 1.12
N MET A 83 -1.36 -9.35 1.45
CA MET A 83 -2.21 -8.85 2.52
C MET A 83 -3.64 -8.73 2.01
N GLN A 84 -4.50 -9.69 2.35
CA GLN A 84 -5.92 -9.64 2.02
C GLN A 84 -6.67 -8.85 3.09
N GLY A 85 -6.50 -7.54 3.03
CA GLY A 85 -6.84 -6.66 4.14
C GLY A 85 -5.72 -5.67 4.39
N ARG A 86 -6.00 -4.37 4.49
CA ARG A 86 -5.00 -3.40 4.96
C ARG A 86 -5.53 -2.62 6.16
N PHE A 87 -4.64 -1.84 6.74
CA PHE A 87 -4.93 -0.97 7.87
C PHE A 87 -4.94 0.48 7.39
N HIS A 88 -5.78 1.29 7.99
CA HIS A 88 -5.94 2.70 7.64
C HIS A 88 -5.72 3.58 8.85
N PHE A 89 -5.26 4.80 8.59
CA PHE A 89 -5.06 5.80 9.63
C PHE A 89 -6.39 6.19 10.29
N TYR A 90 -7.47 6.32 9.51
CA TYR A 90 -8.81 6.63 10.03
C TYR A 90 -9.40 5.53 10.94
N GLU A 91 -8.83 4.32 10.99
CA GLU A 91 -9.21 3.28 11.97
C GLU A 91 -8.72 3.60 13.39
N GLY A 92 -7.99 4.72 13.57
CA GLY A 92 -7.37 5.10 14.83
C GLY A 92 -5.98 4.49 15.04
N TYR A 93 -5.42 3.84 14.02
CA TYR A 93 -4.08 3.29 14.11
C TYR A 93 -3.00 4.35 13.87
N PRO A 94 -1.95 4.42 14.72
CA PRO A 94 -0.80 5.25 14.40
C PRO A 94 -0.11 4.73 13.13
N LEU A 95 0.52 5.62 12.36
CA LEU A 95 1.07 5.28 11.05
C LEU A 95 2.17 4.21 11.08
N TRP A 96 2.93 4.10 12.18
CA TRP A 96 3.90 3.01 12.37
C TRP A 96 3.23 1.63 12.41
N LYS A 97 1.98 1.57 12.91
CA LYS A 97 1.18 0.34 13.00
C LYS A 97 0.51 0.03 11.67
N VAL A 98 -0.01 1.05 10.98
CA VAL A 98 -0.52 0.93 9.60
C VAL A 98 0.52 0.33 8.67
N THR A 99 1.76 0.81 8.78
CA THR A 99 2.88 0.43 7.90
C THR A 99 3.72 -0.73 8.43
N PHE A 100 3.35 -1.30 9.59
CA PHE A 100 4.11 -2.37 10.24
C PHE A 100 4.45 -3.54 9.31
N PRO A 101 3.50 -4.07 8.50
CA PRO A 101 3.76 -5.21 7.61
C PRO A 101 4.87 -4.95 6.58
N VAL A 102 5.08 -3.70 6.15
CA VAL A 102 6.06 -3.37 5.12
C VAL A 102 7.48 -3.68 5.58
N ARG A 103 7.81 -3.36 6.84
CA ARG A 103 9.11 -3.70 7.44
C ARG A 103 9.26 -5.20 7.67
N VAL A 104 8.18 -5.89 8.03
CA VAL A 104 8.17 -7.36 8.11
C VAL A 104 8.50 -7.96 6.75
N PHE A 105 7.87 -7.51 5.67
CA PHE A 105 8.14 -8.00 4.31
C PHE A 105 9.60 -7.79 3.91
N HIS A 106 10.16 -6.62 4.19
CA HIS A 106 11.58 -6.35 3.98
C HIS A 106 12.47 -7.37 4.71
N LEU A 107 12.22 -7.63 6.00
CA LEU A 107 12.99 -8.62 6.78
C LEU A 107 12.79 -10.06 6.30
N MET A 108 11.69 -10.36 5.60
CA MET A 108 11.45 -11.65 4.97
C MET A 108 12.18 -11.83 3.63
N GLY A 109 12.85 -10.80 3.13
CA GLY A 109 13.57 -10.81 1.85
C GLY A 109 12.73 -10.41 0.65
N VAL A 110 11.56 -9.76 0.86
CA VAL A 110 10.79 -9.18 -0.24
C VAL A 110 11.61 -8.08 -0.91
N GLU A 111 11.62 -8.04 -2.24
CA GLU A 111 12.36 -7.05 -3.02
C GLU A 111 11.46 -6.01 -3.69
N ALA A 112 10.19 -6.37 -3.90
CA ALA A 112 9.21 -5.50 -4.55
C ALA A 112 7.85 -5.57 -3.84
N ILE A 113 7.16 -4.44 -3.78
CA ILE A 113 5.81 -4.34 -3.22
C ILE A 113 4.85 -3.73 -4.24
N ILE A 114 3.71 -4.39 -4.41
CA ILE A 114 2.59 -3.92 -5.23
C ILE A 114 1.51 -3.42 -4.27
N LEU A 115 1.26 -2.12 -4.29
CA LEU A 115 0.27 -1.48 -3.44
C LEU A 115 -0.96 -1.15 -4.25
N THR A 116 -2.11 -1.71 -3.87
CA THR A 116 -3.37 -1.49 -4.57
C THR A 116 -4.37 -0.75 -3.70
N ASN A 117 -5.20 0.11 -4.28
CA ASN A 117 -6.27 0.79 -3.57
C ASN A 117 -7.48 1.09 -4.46
N ALA A 118 -8.60 1.41 -3.84
CA ALA A 118 -9.70 2.12 -4.47
C ALA A 118 -9.47 3.63 -4.33
N ALA A 119 -9.81 4.41 -5.35
CA ALA A 119 -9.64 5.85 -5.35
C ALA A 119 -10.79 6.57 -6.06
N GLY A 120 -11.07 7.79 -5.60
CA GLY A 120 -11.92 8.72 -6.33
C GLY A 120 -11.13 9.39 -7.46
N GLY A 121 -11.68 9.38 -8.68
CA GLY A 121 -11.09 10.08 -9.82
C GLY A 121 -11.32 11.59 -9.73
N LEU A 122 -10.23 12.35 -9.64
CA LEU A 122 -10.24 13.82 -9.71
C LEU A 122 -10.05 14.30 -11.15
N ASN A 123 -9.24 13.58 -11.93
CA ASN A 123 -9.06 13.83 -13.35
C ASN A 123 -10.35 13.49 -14.11
N GLN A 124 -10.87 14.47 -14.84
CA GLN A 124 -12.17 14.38 -15.53
C GLN A 124 -12.15 13.40 -16.72
N GLU A 125 -10.96 13.07 -17.24
CA GLU A 125 -10.79 12.07 -18.29
C GLU A 125 -10.89 10.64 -17.76
N PHE A 126 -10.83 10.44 -16.44
CA PHE A 126 -10.90 9.12 -15.83
C PHE A 126 -12.36 8.68 -15.65
N SER A 127 -12.57 7.38 -15.81
CA SER A 127 -13.86 6.74 -15.64
C SER A 127 -13.83 5.69 -14.55
N VAL A 128 -15.00 5.39 -13.98
CA VAL A 128 -15.13 4.27 -13.05
C VAL A 128 -14.70 2.99 -13.76
N GLY A 129 -13.86 2.21 -13.10
CA GLY A 129 -13.25 1.01 -13.66
C GLY A 129 -11.88 1.24 -14.29
N ASP A 130 -11.44 2.48 -14.51
CA ASP A 130 -10.08 2.76 -14.98
C ASP A 130 -9.05 2.28 -13.94
N ILE A 131 -7.94 1.73 -14.44
CA ILE A 131 -6.78 1.36 -13.63
C ILE A 131 -5.73 2.44 -13.79
N MET A 132 -5.48 3.20 -12.73
CA MET A 132 -4.44 4.23 -12.70
C MET A 132 -3.15 3.66 -12.09
N VAL A 133 -2.09 3.64 -12.88
CA VAL A 133 -0.72 3.46 -12.39
C VAL A 133 -0.28 4.73 -11.66
N ILE A 134 0.13 4.60 -10.40
CA ILE A 134 0.57 5.75 -9.61
C ILE A 134 2.00 6.09 -10.02
N LYS A 135 2.20 7.27 -10.64
CA LYS A 135 3.54 7.78 -11.00
C LYS A 135 4.18 8.60 -9.88
N ASP A 136 3.35 9.22 -9.05
CA ASP A 136 3.78 10.07 -7.94
C ASP A 136 2.65 10.23 -6.91
N HIS A 137 2.93 10.85 -5.76
CA HIS A 137 1.90 11.17 -4.77
C HIS A 137 2.02 12.56 -4.14
N ILE A 138 0.90 13.01 -3.59
CA ILE A 138 0.83 14.12 -2.64
C ILE A 138 0.49 13.54 -1.27
N ASN A 139 1.38 13.71 -0.29
CA ASN A 139 1.20 13.22 1.08
C ASN A 139 0.63 14.32 1.99
N MET A 140 -0.67 14.60 1.88
CA MET A 140 -1.31 15.69 2.63
C MET A 140 -1.20 15.50 4.14
N VAL A 141 -1.37 14.26 4.61
CA VAL A 141 -1.20 13.89 6.03
C VAL A 141 0.24 14.13 6.49
N GLY A 142 1.22 13.78 5.65
CA GLY A 142 2.63 14.00 5.91
C GLY A 142 3.06 15.46 5.98
N PHE A 143 2.44 16.36 5.20
CA PHE A 143 2.70 17.80 5.30
C PHE A 143 2.36 18.39 6.68
N ALA A 144 1.39 17.79 7.38
CA ALA A 144 1.03 18.17 8.75
C ALA A 144 1.87 17.45 9.84
N GLY A 145 2.95 16.74 9.45
CA GLY A 145 3.85 16.03 10.36
C GLY A 145 3.45 14.59 10.71
N GLN A 146 2.27 14.14 10.27
CA GLN A 146 1.85 12.75 10.42
C GLN A 146 2.52 11.88 9.35
N ASN A 147 3.74 11.43 9.65
CA ASN A 147 4.56 10.61 8.76
C ASN A 147 5.01 9.33 9.50
N PRO A 148 5.00 8.14 8.87
CA PRO A 148 5.43 6.91 9.54
C PRO A 148 6.92 6.89 9.94
N LEU A 149 7.73 7.83 9.44
CA LEU A 149 9.14 8.02 9.81
C LEU A 149 9.33 9.11 10.89
N PHE A 150 8.26 9.66 11.44
CA PHE A 150 8.32 10.56 12.59
C PHE A 150 8.92 9.83 13.81
N GLY A 151 9.72 10.54 14.62
CA GLY A 151 10.45 9.96 15.75
C GLY A 151 11.90 9.57 15.40
N HIS A 152 12.52 8.73 16.23
CA HIS A 152 13.90 8.25 16.02
C HIS A 152 14.02 7.37 14.78
N ASN A 153 15.10 7.53 14.02
CA ASN A 153 15.36 6.66 12.88
C ASN A 153 15.87 5.29 13.34
N GLU A 154 15.45 4.24 12.65
CA GLU A 154 16.03 2.91 12.79
C GLU A 154 16.96 2.67 11.61
N ASP A 155 18.27 2.89 11.82
CA ASP A 155 19.30 2.88 10.78
C ASP A 155 19.45 1.50 10.11
N ARG A 156 19.01 0.42 10.78
CA ARG A 156 18.99 -0.94 10.20
C ARG A 156 17.99 -1.09 9.05
N PHE A 157 16.98 -0.23 8.96
CA PHE A 157 16.03 -0.23 7.84
C PHE A 157 16.45 0.71 6.73
N GLY A 158 16.93 1.92 7.05
CA GLY A 158 17.18 2.93 6.04
C GLY A 158 17.67 4.27 6.58
N PRO A 159 18.00 5.21 5.68
CA PRO A 159 18.56 6.50 6.06
C PRO A 159 17.54 7.38 6.78
N ARG A 160 18.02 8.35 7.55
CA ARG A 160 17.15 9.34 8.24
C ARG A 160 16.27 10.15 7.27
N PHE A 161 16.80 10.47 6.09
CA PHE A 161 16.15 11.31 5.10
C PHE A 161 16.10 10.59 3.74
N PRO A 162 15.13 9.67 3.53
CA PRO A 162 15.01 8.96 2.27
C PRO A 162 14.49 9.89 1.15
N PRO A 163 15.12 9.90 -0.04
CA PRO A 163 14.57 10.61 -1.19
C PRO A 163 13.32 9.91 -1.73
N MET A 164 12.32 10.69 -2.16
CA MET A 164 11.04 10.18 -2.68
C MET A 164 10.84 10.42 -4.18
N SER A 165 11.80 11.05 -4.87
CA SER A 165 11.68 11.47 -6.28
C SER A 165 11.52 10.32 -7.28
N ASP A 166 11.95 9.11 -6.91
CA ASP A 166 11.83 7.88 -7.70
C ASP A 166 11.01 6.81 -6.97
N ALA A 167 10.11 7.23 -6.07
CA ALA A 167 9.39 6.32 -5.19
C ALA A 167 8.66 5.20 -5.94
N TYR A 168 8.03 5.55 -7.06
CA TYR A 168 7.32 4.61 -7.92
C TYR A 168 8.22 4.16 -9.07
N ASN A 169 8.61 2.88 -9.05
CA ASN A 169 9.64 2.36 -9.93
C ASN A 169 9.25 2.48 -11.41
N LYS A 170 9.99 3.28 -12.18
CA LYS A 170 9.70 3.56 -13.60
C LYS A 170 9.56 2.29 -14.44
N ASN A 171 10.43 1.30 -14.25
CA ASN A 171 10.40 0.06 -15.04
C ASN A 171 9.15 -0.78 -14.73
N MET A 172 8.75 -0.87 -13.45
CA MET A 172 7.51 -1.57 -13.07
C MET A 172 6.27 -0.87 -13.62
N ARG A 173 6.24 0.47 -13.62
CA ARG A 173 5.15 1.25 -14.23
C ARG A 173 5.04 0.98 -15.73
N SER A 174 6.16 1.08 -16.46
CA SER A 174 6.19 0.79 -17.89
C SER A 174 5.78 -0.65 -18.22
N LEU A 175 6.20 -1.63 -17.40
CA LEU A 175 5.81 -3.03 -17.56
C LEU A 175 4.29 -3.22 -17.39
N LEU A 176 3.68 -2.61 -16.38
CA LEU A 176 2.23 -2.71 -16.16
C LEU A 176 1.43 -2.07 -17.31
N LEU A 177 1.86 -0.90 -17.79
CA LEU A 177 1.22 -0.24 -18.95
C LEU A 177 1.33 -1.10 -20.22
N ALA A 178 2.50 -1.71 -20.45
CA ALA A 178 2.70 -2.62 -21.58
C ALA A 178 1.83 -3.88 -21.49
N ALA A 179 1.73 -4.47 -20.29
CA ALA A 179 0.87 -5.62 -20.05
C ALA A 179 -0.62 -5.30 -20.30
N GLY A 180 -1.09 -4.11 -19.90
CA GLY A 180 -2.43 -3.65 -20.21
C GLY A 180 -2.69 -3.58 -21.71
N LYS A 181 -1.74 -3.03 -22.48
CA LYS A 181 -1.81 -2.97 -23.95
C LYS A 181 -1.84 -4.37 -24.59
N GLU A 182 -0.99 -5.28 -24.13
CA GLU A 182 -0.93 -6.66 -24.63
C GLU A 182 -2.24 -7.42 -24.40
N LEU A 183 -2.89 -7.19 -23.26
CA LEU A 183 -4.18 -7.78 -22.91
C LEU A 183 -5.38 -7.07 -23.57
N GLY A 184 -5.16 -6.04 -24.38
CA GLY A 184 -6.21 -5.24 -25.00
C GLY A 184 -7.00 -4.38 -23.99
N TYR A 185 -6.47 -4.17 -22.79
CA TYR A 185 -7.08 -3.35 -21.75
C TYR A 185 -6.70 -1.88 -21.96
N ASN A 186 -7.56 -1.13 -22.65
CA ASN A 186 -7.30 0.24 -23.06
C ASN A 186 -7.54 1.29 -21.95
N ASN A 187 -8.09 0.89 -20.80
CA ASN A 187 -8.46 1.78 -19.70
C ASN A 187 -7.33 1.95 -18.66
N MET A 188 -6.09 1.83 -19.11
CA MET A 188 -4.91 2.11 -18.29
C MET A 188 -4.64 3.62 -18.27
N ARG A 189 -4.52 4.19 -17.07
CA ARG A 189 -4.14 5.58 -16.83
C ARG A 189 -2.81 5.64 -16.09
N GLU A 190 -2.18 6.81 -16.06
CA GLU A 190 -1.03 7.07 -15.22
C GLU A 190 -1.13 8.47 -14.60
N GLY A 191 -1.02 8.58 -13.27
CA GLY A 191 -1.36 9.81 -12.58
C GLY A 191 -0.82 9.95 -11.15
N VAL A 192 -1.03 11.13 -10.58
CA VAL A 192 -0.64 11.49 -9.20
C VAL A 192 -1.75 11.13 -8.22
N TYR A 193 -1.41 10.36 -7.19
CA TYR A 193 -2.35 9.98 -6.13
C TYR A 193 -2.22 10.90 -4.92
N CYS A 194 -3.33 11.44 -4.42
CA CYS A 194 -3.36 12.22 -3.18
C CYS A 194 -3.81 11.35 -2.00
N GLY A 195 -2.97 11.23 -0.96
CA GLY A 195 -3.30 10.52 0.27
C GLY A 195 -3.86 11.45 1.35
N LEU A 196 -5.12 11.26 1.72
CA LEU A 196 -5.83 11.96 2.79
C LEU A 196 -5.98 11.10 4.05
N GLY A 197 -6.40 11.73 5.15
CA GLY A 197 -6.66 11.06 6.43
C GLY A 197 -7.99 10.30 6.48
N GLY A 198 -9.07 10.83 5.89
CA GLY A 198 -10.42 10.27 5.99
C GLY A 198 -11.05 10.42 7.39
N PRO A 199 -12.21 9.77 7.66
CA PRO A 199 -12.92 8.81 6.81
C PRO A 199 -14.04 9.42 5.94
N ASN A 200 -14.45 10.67 6.16
CA ASN A 200 -15.41 11.31 5.27
C ASN A 200 -14.81 11.47 3.88
N PHE A 201 -15.65 11.29 2.85
CA PHE A 201 -15.25 11.65 1.49
C PHE A 201 -15.06 13.16 1.35
N GLU A 202 -14.38 13.53 0.26
CA GLU A 202 -14.03 14.90 -0.05
C GLU A 202 -15.28 15.73 -0.39
N THR A 203 -15.29 16.97 0.08
CA THR A 203 -16.22 17.99 -0.40
C THR A 203 -15.86 18.44 -1.82
N ILE A 204 -16.81 19.06 -2.53
CA ILE A 204 -16.56 19.61 -3.88
C ILE A 204 -15.39 20.62 -3.86
N ALA A 205 -15.26 21.42 -2.79
CA ALA A 205 -14.19 22.40 -2.67
C ALA A 205 -12.81 21.74 -2.51
N GLU A 206 -12.70 20.72 -1.66
CA GLU A 206 -11.48 19.92 -1.48
C GLU A 206 -11.10 19.20 -2.76
N CYS A 207 -12.05 18.57 -3.42
CA CYS A 207 -11.89 17.95 -4.73
C CYS A 207 -11.29 18.90 -5.78
N ARG A 208 -11.87 20.10 -5.94
CA ARG A 208 -11.35 21.14 -6.84
C ARG A 208 -9.96 21.61 -6.44
N PHE A 209 -9.71 21.75 -5.13
CA PHE A 209 -8.42 22.14 -4.60
C PHE A 209 -7.34 21.10 -4.94
N LEU A 210 -7.60 19.82 -4.67
CA LEU A 210 -6.65 18.73 -4.95
C LEU A 210 -6.36 18.59 -6.45
N ASN A 211 -7.36 18.72 -7.30
CA ASN A 211 -7.15 18.70 -8.74
C ASN A 211 -6.30 19.90 -9.22
N LYS A 212 -6.52 21.10 -8.68
CA LYS A 212 -5.66 22.27 -8.97
C LYS A 212 -4.22 22.09 -8.50
N LEU A 213 -3.98 21.27 -7.47
CA LEU A 213 -2.64 20.87 -7.04
C LEU A 213 -2.00 19.78 -7.95
N GLY A 214 -2.73 19.29 -8.96
CA GLY A 214 -2.25 18.30 -9.91
C GLY A 214 -2.50 16.85 -9.49
N ALA A 215 -3.38 16.59 -8.51
CA ALA A 215 -3.80 15.23 -8.19
C ALA A 215 -4.80 14.70 -9.24
N ASP A 216 -4.57 13.46 -9.69
CA ASP A 216 -5.43 12.75 -10.64
C ASP A 216 -6.44 11.82 -9.93
N ALA A 217 -6.05 11.28 -8.79
CA ALA A 217 -6.90 10.45 -7.93
C ALA A 217 -6.67 10.76 -6.45
N VAL A 218 -7.67 10.48 -5.61
CA VAL A 218 -7.61 10.69 -4.16
C VAL A 218 -8.06 9.43 -3.41
N GLY A 219 -7.42 9.17 -2.28
CA GLY A 219 -7.81 8.09 -1.37
C GLY A 219 -7.17 8.22 0.01
N MET A 220 -7.37 7.21 0.85
CA MET A 220 -7.11 7.30 2.29
C MET A 220 -6.08 6.26 2.79
N SER A 221 -5.20 5.79 1.90
CA SER A 221 -4.18 4.77 2.18
C SER A 221 -2.97 4.89 1.25
N THR A 222 -2.11 3.87 1.21
CA THR A 222 -1.02 3.67 0.24
C THR A 222 0.22 4.52 0.50
N VAL A 223 0.06 5.84 0.65
CA VAL A 223 1.19 6.78 0.71
C VAL A 223 2.14 6.45 1.88
N HIS A 224 1.59 6.08 3.03
CA HIS A 224 2.40 5.72 4.20
C HIS A 224 3.20 4.43 3.96
N GLU A 225 2.58 3.41 3.35
CA GLU A 225 3.26 2.17 2.97
C GLU A 225 4.36 2.44 1.94
N VAL A 226 4.13 3.35 0.99
CA VAL A 226 5.14 3.79 0.01
C VAL A 226 6.34 4.43 0.70
N VAL A 227 6.11 5.33 1.66
CA VAL A 227 7.19 6.00 2.41
C VAL A 227 8.06 4.98 3.15
N VAL A 228 7.44 4.00 3.84
CA VAL A 228 8.20 2.96 4.56
C VAL A 228 8.90 1.99 3.60
N ALA A 229 8.25 1.61 2.51
CA ALA A 229 8.84 0.75 1.49
C ALA A 229 10.06 1.40 0.82
N ARG A 230 10.01 2.72 0.57
CA ARG A 230 11.18 3.47 0.08
C ARG A 230 12.27 3.57 1.10
N HIS A 231 11.93 3.84 2.36
CA HIS A 231 12.88 3.88 3.46
C HIS A 231 13.70 2.59 3.54
N CYS A 232 13.07 1.42 3.41
CA CYS A 232 13.74 0.12 3.43
C CYS A 232 14.18 -0.43 2.05
N GLY A 233 14.19 0.40 1.02
CA GLY A 233 14.79 0.06 -0.28
C GLY A 233 13.98 -0.88 -1.18
N LEU A 234 12.69 -1.10 -0.90
CA LEU A 234 11.82 -1.90 -1.77
C LEU A 234 11.53 -1.18 -3.09
N ARG A 235 11.39 -1.95 -4.17
CA ARG A 235 10.83 -1.45 -5.44
C ARG A 235 9.31 -1.40 -5.35
N ILE A 236 8.70 -0.30 -5.78
CA ILE A 236 7.27 -0.06 -5.54
C ILE A 236 6.53 0.10 -6.86
N LEU A 237 5.39 -0.59 -6.96
CA LEU A 237 4.36 -0.33 -7.95
C LEU A 237 3.06 0.03 -7.22
N GLY A 238 2.54 1.23 -7.49
CA GLY A 238 1.26 1.69 -6.95
C GLY A 238 0.18 1.60 -8.02
N ILE A 239 -1.00 1.10 -7.65
CA ILE A 239 -2.15 0.93 -8.55
C ILE A 239 -3.42 1.40 -7.83
N SER A 240 -4.15 2.30 -8.46
CA SER A 240 -5.47 2.72 -8.02
C SER A 240 -6.53 2.23 -8.99
N LEU A 241 -7.57 1.58 -8.49
CA LEU A 241 -8.81 1.39 -9.23
C LEU A 241 -9.70 2.62 -9.00
N ILE A 242 -10.10 3.28 -10.08
CA ILE A 242 -11.05 4.41 -9.98
C ILE A 242 -12.44 3.84 -9.72
N THR A 243 -12.95 4.04 -8.50
CA THR A 243 -14.23 3.45 -8.06
C THR A 243 -15.40 4.43 -8.12
N ASN A 244 -15.12 5.72 -8.16
CA ASN A 244 -16.09 6.80 -8.30
C ASN A 244 -15.44 8.01 -8.96
N LYS A 245 -16.25 8.90 -9.53
CA LYS A 245 -15.81 10.27 -9.85
C LYS A 245 -15.91 11.09 -8.58
N ALA A 246 -14.79 11.61 -8.08
CA ALA A 246 -14.71 12.29 -6.79
C ALA A 246 -15.51 13.61 -6.80
N TYR A 247 -15.58 14.24 -7.97
CA TYR A 247 -16.50 15.32 -8.23
C TYR A 247 -16.78 15.38 -9.72
N GLY A 248 -18.05 15.40 -10.05
CA GLY A 248 -18.57 15.74 -11.36
C GLY A 248 -19.61 16.83 -11.17
N LEU A 249 -19.56 17.86 -12.00
CA LEU A 249 -20.81 18.51 -12.42
C LEU A 249 -21.50 17.58 -13.42
#